data_AF-A0A2G9UJW3-F1
#
_entry.id   AF-A0A2G9UJW3-F1
#
_cell.length_a   1.000
_cell.length_b   1.000
_cell.length_c   1.000
_cell.angle_alpha   90.00
_cell.angle_beta   90.00
_cell.angle_gamma   90.00
#
_symmetry.space_group_name_H-M   'P 1'
#
loop_
_entity.id
_entity.type
_entity.pdbx_description
1 polymer ?
#
loop_
_entity_poly.entity_id
_entity_poly.type
_entity_poly.pdbx_seq_one_letter_code
_entity_poly.pdbx_strand_id
1 'polypeptide(L)'
;MWKELEEANGEVAIDVGKSMYVGDAAGRHKTKSRPKKDHSCADRFFAANVGLKFQTPEEFFLDQSTPEPWGPPSFDPTEFFNKKKPLLEPEDTPLPSATKEVLVIVGFPGSGKSTFARKLESDHGYMVVNRDTLGTWQKCCEHARAHLKSGKSVVVDNTNPNKESRSRYIALAREMKVPCRCFVLTCDIHQAEHNVKFRLLTQKSSNEVTAMVLRMYANKYEKPELSEGFDSIVHVNFVPEFDNEEHEKLYRQFLTEK
;
A
#
# COMPACT_ATOMS: atom_id res chain seq x y z
N MET A 1 15.44 -18.25 3.22
CA MET A 1 16.18 -18.81 4.37
C MET A 1 15.45 -19.96 5.02
N TRP A 2 14.28 -19.78 5.64
CA TRP A 2 13.57 -20.93 6.25
C TRP A 2 13.20 -22.02 5.23
N LYS A 3 12.61 -21.64 4.08
CA LYS A 3 12.31 -22.59 2.99
C LYS A 3 13.57 -23.33 2.50
N GLU A 4 14.69 -22.62 2.35
CA GLU A 4 15.98 -23.22 2.00
C GLU A 4 16.49 -24.20 3.06
N LEU A 5 16.27 -23.90 4.35
CA LEU A 5 16.59 -24.83 5.43
C LEU A 5 15.72 -26.09 5.33
N GLU A 6 14.42 -25.96 5.08
CA GLU A 6 13.52 -27.11 4.90
C GLU A 6 13.97 -28.01 3.74
N GLU A 7 14.40 -27.41 2.63
CA GLU A 7 14.94 -28.14 1.47
C GLU A 7 16.32 -28.75 1.74
N ALA A 8 17.16 -28.09 2.54
CA ALA A 8 18.51 -28.54 2.88
C ALA A 8 18.56 -29.50 4.08
N ASN A 9 17.44 -29.78 4.75
CA ASN A 9 17.40 -30.63 5.94
C ASN A 9 17.28 -32.14 5.63
N GLY A 10 17.54 -32.54 4.38
CA GLY A 10 17.39 -33.92 3.93
C GLY A 10 15.95 -34.41 4.09
N GLU A 11 15.78 -35.66 4.53
CA GLU A 11 14.46 -36.26 4.76
C GLU A 11 13.90 -35.98 6.17
N VAL A 12 14.56 -35.12 6.96
CA VAL A 12 14.17 -34.84 8.34
C VAL A 12 13.17 -33.68 8.36
N ALA A 13 11.91 -33.99 8.70
CA ALA A 13 10.90 -32.95 8.90
C ALA A 13 11.22 -32.08 10.12
N ILE A 14 11.06 -30.76 9.97
CA ILE A 14 11.27 -29.79 11.05
C ILE A 14 9.95 -29.60 11.80
N ASP A 15 9.93 -29.90 13.10
CA ASP A 15 8.80 -29.60 13.98
C ASP A 15 8.89 -28.13 14.44
N VAL A 16 8.19 -27.24 13.74
CA VAL A 16 8.14 -25.80 14.03
C VAL A 16 7.65 -25.54 15.46
N GLY A 17 6.68 -26.32 15.95
CA GLY A 17 6.12 -26.18 17.30
C GLY A 17 7.09 -26.52 18.43
N LYS A 18 8.14 -27.29 18.12
CA LYS A 18 9.25 -27.60 19.04
C LYS A 18 10.53 -26.82 18.74
N SER A 19 10.51 -26.00 17.70
CA SER A 19 11.62 -25.16 17.28
C SER A 19 11.50 -23.74 17.85
N MET A 20 12.60 -23.01 17.84
CA MET A 20 12.67 -21.64 18.33
C MET A 20 13.65 -20.83 17.50
N TYR A 21 13.36 -19.53 17.36
CA TYR A 21 14.28 -18.56 16.78
C TYR A 21 14.72 -17.55 17.84
N VAL A 22 16.02 -17.30 17.93
CA VAL A 22 16.63 -16.38 18.90
C VAL A 22 17.34 -15.27 18.14
N GLY A 23 16.99 -14.01 18.40
CA GLY A 23 17.56 -12.87 17.69
C GLY A 23 17.38 -11.54 18.41
N ASP A 24 18.26 -10.58 18.15
CA ASP A 24 18.28 -9.29 18.85
C ASP A 24 17.42 -8.22 18.19
N ALA A 25 17.10 -8.37 16.89
CA ALA A 25 16.22 -7.49 16.12
C ALA A 25 14.74 -7.71 16.50
N ALA A 26 14.41 -7.37 17.75
CA ALA A 26 13.18 -7.71 18.41
C ALA A 26 12.22 -6.51 18.58
N GLY A 27 12.55 -5.36 18.01
CA GLY A 27 11.73 -4.14 18.09
C GLY A 27 11.63 -3.51 19.47
N ARG A 28 12.52 -3.87 20.40
CA ARG A 28 12.43 -3.43 21.80
C ARG A 28 12.60 -1.93 21.94
N HIS A 29 11.80 -1.34 22.82
CA HIS A 29 11.82 0.08 23.10
C HIS A 29 13.02 0.49 23.95
N LYS A 30 13.34 1.79 23.91
CA LYS A 30 14.27 2.38 24.86
C LYS A 30 13.63 2.38 26.25
N THR A 31 14.32 1.85 27.24
CA THR A 31 13.91 1.83 28.65
C THR A 31 15.05 2.35 29.54
N LYS A 32 14.89 2.28 30.86
CA LYS A 32 15.99 2.59 31.80
C LYS A 32 17.13 1.57 31.72
N SER A 33 16.80 0.29 31.51
CA SER A 33 17.77 -0.80 31.36
C SER A 33 18.28 -0.96 29.93
N ARG A 34 17.49 -0.55 28.93
CA ARG A 34 17.86 -0.58 27.50
C ARG A 34 18.05 0.85 26.97
N PRO A 35 19.29 1.37 26.88
CA PRO A 35 19.55 2.78 26.56
C PRO A 35 19.23 3.15 25.09
N LYS A 36 19.16 2.16 24.20
CA LYS A 36 18.83 2.34 22.78
C LYS A 36 17.70 1.37 22.41
N LYS A 37 16.70 1.85 21.67
CA LYS A 37 15.73 0.96 21.02
C LYS A 37 16.42 0.07 19.99
N ASP A 38 15.85 -1.09 19.72
CA ASP A 38 16.30 -1.93 18.61
C ASP A 38 16.12 -1.19 17.28
N HIS A 39 17.01 -1.48 16.33
CA HIS A 39 17.02 -0.82 15.03
C HIS A 39 15.91 -1.33 14.09
N SER A 40 15.45 -2.57 14.32
CA SER A 40 14.46 -3.30 13.53
C SER A 40 13.72 -4.35 14.37
N CYS A 41 12.70 -4.95 13.75
CA CYS A 41 11.93 -6.10 14.24
C CYS A 41 12.18 -7.36 13.40
N ALA A 42 13.25 -7.38 12.59
CA ALA A 42 13.47 -8.39 11.56
C ALA A 42 13.46 -9.83 12.09
N ASP A 43 14.10 -10.08 13.24
CA ASP A 43 14.18 -11.41 13.84
C ASP A 43 12.82 -11.87 14.38
N ARG A 44 12.13 -10.97 15.08
CA ARG A 44 10.78 -11.24 15.60
C ARG A 44 9.80 -11.51 14.46
N PHE A 45 9.85 -10.71 13.41
CA PHE A 45 8.98 -10.84 12.25
C PHE A 45 9.30 -12.08 11.42
N PHE A 46 10.58 -12.44 11.28
CA PHE A 46 10.98 -13.71 10.67
C PHE A 46 10.38 -14.89 11.42
N ALA A 47 10.52 -14.92 12.75
CA ALA A 47 9.93 -15.97 13.58
C ALA A 47 8.40 -16.01 13.43
N ALA A 48 7.73 -14.86 13.45
CA ALA A 48 6.29 -14.75 13.28
C ALA A 48 5.81 -15.25 11.91
N ASN A 49 6.54 -14.94 10.83
CA ASN A 49 6.22 -15.40 9.48
C ASN A 49 6.28 -16.92 9.32
N VAL A 50 7.21 -17.57 10.03
CA VAL A 50 7.35 -19.03 10.03
C VAL A 50 6.39 -19.70 11.02
N GLY A 51 6.00 -18.99 12.09
CA GLY A 51 5.25 -19.56 13.22
C GLY A 51 6.15 -20.14 14.32
N LEU A 52 7.41 -19.71 14.40
CA LEU A 52 8.37 -20.14 15.43
C LEU A 52 8.11 -19.42 16.75
N LYS A 53 8.38 -20.12 17.86
CA LYS A 53 8.58 -19.44 19.15
C LYS A 53 9.77 -18.49 19.02
N PHE A 54 9.63 -17.27 19.52
CA PHE A 54 10.67 -16.26 19.49
C PHE A 54 11.15 -15.90 20.89
N GLN A 55 12.47 -15.75 21.05
CA GLN A 55 13.09 -15.16 22.22
C GLN A 55 14.25 -14.23 21.81
N THR A 56 14.57 -13.28 22.67
CA THR A 56 15.78 -12.47 22.56
C THR A 56 16.97 -13.19 23.17
N PRO A 57 18.23 -12.82 22.86
CA PRO A 57 19.41 -13.41 23.46
C PRO A 57 19.39 -13.33 24.99
N GLU A 58 18.92 -12.21 25.56
CA GLU A 58 18.82 -12.01 26.99
C GLU A 58 17.77 -12.92 27.64
N GLU A 59 16.64 -13.14 26.98
CA GLU A 59 15.60 -14.08 27.45
C GLU A 59 16.06 -15.54 27.36
N PHE A 60 16.80 -15.91 26.30
CA PHE A 60 17.18 -17.30 26.05
C PHE A 60 18.45 -17.72 26.79
N PHE A 61 19.50 -16.89 26.80
CA PHE A 61 20.81 -17.26 27.35
C PHE A 61 21.05 -16.78 28.78
N LEU A 62 20.34 -15.74 29.23
CA LEU A 62 20.53 -15.14 30.56
C LEU A 62 19.32 -15.35 31.48
N ASP A 63 18.35 -16.16 31.05
CA ASP A 63 17.09 -16.43 31.75
C ASP A 63 16.38 -15.15 32.22
N GLN A 64 16.51 -14.06 31.43
CA GLN A 64 15.87 -12.80 31.78
C GLN A 64 14.36 -12.94 31.65
N SER A 65 13.68 -13.10 32.79
CA SER A 65 12.23 -13.33 32.84
C SER A 65 11.38 -12.08 32.66
N THR A 66 11.99 -10.88 32.76
CA THR A 66 11.28 -9.61 32.61
C THR A 66 11.15 -9.28 31.13
N PRO A 67 9.93 -9.33 30.55
CA PRO A 67 9.74 -9.05 29.13
C PRO A 67 10.08 -7.59 28.85
N GLU A 68 10.91 -7.35 27.83
CA GLU A 68 11.19 -5.99 27.39
C GLU A 68 10.06 -5.49 26.48
N PRO A 69 9.54 -4.28 26.71
CA PRO A 69 8.45 -3.75 25.92
C PRO A 69 8.91 -3.52 24.47
N TRP A 70 8.04 -3.85 23.52
CA TRP A 70 8.19 -3.59 22.10
C TRP A 70 6.83 -3.13 21.54
N GLY A 71 6.84 -2.42 20.42
CA GLY A 71 5.65 -1.75 19.88
C GLY A 71 4.97 -2.54 18.77
N PRO A 72 3.71 -2.21 18.44
CA PRO A 72 3.09 -2.82 17.26
C PRO A 72 3.93 -2.54 16.01
N PRO A 73 3.92 -3.46 15.03
CA PRO A 73 4.55 -3.24 13.74
C PRO A 73 3.98 -1.97 13.07
N SER A 74 4.79 -1.32 12.23
CA SER A 74 4.32 -0.14 11.49
C SER A 74 3.19 -0.48 10.51
N PHE A 75 3.16 -1.73 10.03
CA PHE A 75 2.05 -2.35 9.31
C PHE A 75 1.94 -3.82 9.71
N ASP A 76 0.77 -4.25 10.21
CA ASP A 76 0.48 -5.65 10.50
C ASP A 76 -0.40 -6.25 9.40
N PRO A 77 0.13 -7.14 8.54
CA PRO A 77 -0.67 -7.79 7.51
C PRO A 77 -1.82 -8.64 8.09
N THR A 78 -1.62 -9.28 9.24
CA THR A 78 -2.64 -10.12 9.88
C THR A 78 -3.79 -9.26 10.39
N GLU A 79 -3.48 -8.20 11.12
CA GLU A 79 -4.51 -7.25 11.61
C GLU A 79 -5.24 -6.58 10.42
N PHE A 80 -4.52 -6.26 9.36
CA PHE A 80 -5.08 -5.67 8.14
C PHE A 80 -6.19 -6.56 7.53
N PHE A 81 -5.94 -7.86 7.36
CA PHE A 81 -6.96 -8.78 6.83
C PHE A 81 -8.14 -9.00 7.77
N ASN A 82 -7.92 -8.92 9.09
CA ASN A 82 -8.99 -9.09 10.08
C ASN A 82 -10.01 -7.95 10.04
N LYS A 83 -9.61 -6.74 9.62
CA LYS A 83 -10.49 -5.56 9.56
C LYS A 83 -11.56 -5.63 8.46
N LYS A 84 -11.41 -6.49 7.45
CA LYS A 84 -12.39 -6.74 6.36
C LYS A 84 -13.15 -5.48 5.91
N LYS A 85 -12.46 -4.53 5.28
CA LYS A 85 -13.07 -3.30 4.79
C LYS A 85 -13.69 -3.48 3.39
N PRO A 86 -14.81 -2.81 3.06
CA PRO A 86 -15.33 -2.77 1.70
C PRO A 86 -14.37 -1.98 0.79
N LEU A 87 -14.44 -2.18 -0.53
CA LEU A 87 -13.59 -1.49 -1.49
C LEU A 87 -13.75 0.03 -1.44
N LEU A 88 -14.98 0.52 -1.31
CA LEU A 88 -15.32 1.93 -1.28
C LEU A 88 -15.94 2.31 0.06
N GLU A 89 -15.65 3.53 0.50
CA GLU A 89 -16.29 4.19 1.63
C GLU A 89 -16.73 5.60 1.19
N PRO A 90 -18.04 5.90 1.11
CA PRO A 90 -19.20 5.02 1.39
C PRO A 90 -19.31 3.80 0.44
N GLU A 91 -19.81 2.68 0.96
CA GLU A 91 -19.90 1.40 0.22
C GLU A 91 -20.89 1.43 -0.95
N ASP A 92 -21.94 2.24 -0.83
CA ASP A 92 -22.97 2.46 -1.85
C ASP A 92 -22.57 3.50 -2.91
N THR A 93 -21.31 3.96 -2.90
CA THR A 93 -20.80 4.90 -3.90
C THR A 93 -21.01 4.36 -5.32
N PRO A 94 -21.74 5.07 -6.21
CA PRO A 94 -21.92 4.63 -7.58
C PRO A 94 -20.59 4.59 -8.35
N LEU A 95 -20.27 3.42 -8.91
CA LEU A 95 -19.12 3.19 -9.77
C LEU A 95 -19.53 2.21 -10.88
N PRO A 96 -19.68 2.68 -12.14
CA PRO A 96 -19.40 4.03 -12.64
C PRO A 96 -20.44 5.07 -12.21
N SER A 97 -20.14 6.36 -12.38
CA SER A 97 -21.16 7.41 -12.25
C SER A 97 -22.23 7.27 -13.34
N ALA A 98 -23.47 7.67 -13.03
CA ALA A 98 -24.57 7.72 -13.99
C ALA A 98 -24.34 8.75 -15.12
N THR A 99 -23.42 9.68 -14.92
CA THR A 99 -23.05 10.70 -15.91
C THR A 99 -21.55 10.65 -16.18
N LYS A 100 -21.16 11.14 -17.36
CA LYS A 100 -19.76 11.31 -17.73
C LYS A 100 -19.05 12.20 -16.71
N GLU A 101 -17.86 11.80 -16.28
CA GLU A 101 -17.14 12.48 -15.20
C GLU A 101 -15.62 12.46 -15.38
N VAL A 102 -14.95 13.24 -14.53
CA VAL A 102 -13.51 13.13 -14.26
C VAL A 102 -13.33 12.54 -12.87
N LEU A 103 -12.65 11.40 -12.79
CA LEU A 103 -12.28 10.75 -11.53
C LEU A 103 -10.79 11.03 -11.25
N VAL A 104 -10.50 11.78 -10.19
CA VAL A 104 -9.12 12.07 -9.77
C VAL A 104 -8.73 11.10 -8.66
N ILE A 105 -7.75 10.23 -8.93
CA ILE A 105 -7.23 9.33 -7.90
C ILE A 105 -6.14 10.04 -7.09
N VAL A 106 -6.14 9.87 -5.77
CA VAL A 106 -5.13 10.38 -4.86
C VAL A 106 -4.59 9.24 -4.00
N GLY A 107 -3.28 9.13 -3.84
CA GLY A 107 -2.68 8.11 -2.98
C GLY A 107 -1.19 7.87 -3.23
N PHE A 108 -0.54 7.21 -2.27
CA PHE A 108 0.89 6.88 -2.32
C PHE A 108 1.27 6.12 -3.59
N PRO A 109 2.43 6.37 -4.21
CA PRO A 109 3.06 5.37 -5.07
C PRO A 109 3.05 4.00 -4.37
N GLY A 110 2.74 2.91 -5.08
CA GLY A 110 2.61 1.58 -4.46
C GLY A 110 1.27 1.29 -3.76
N SER A 111 0.34 2.24 -3.65
CA SER A 111 -0.96 1.99 -3.01
C SER A 111 -1.98 1.19 -3.84
N GLY A 112 -1.67 0.88 -5.10
CA GLY A 112 -2.58 0.16 -6.00
C GLY A 112 -3.41 1.05 -6.95
N LYS A 113 -3.16 2.37 -7.02
CA LYS A 113 -3.88 3.31 -7.90
C LYS A 113 -4.00 2.82 -9.35
N SER A 114 -2.88 2.45 -9.97
CA SER A 114 -2.88 2.00 -11.37
C SER A 114 -3.64 0.69 -11.55
N THR A 115 -3.66 -0.18 -10.54
CA THR A 115 -4.50 -1.39 -10.56
C THR A 115 -5.97 -1.02 -10.50
N PHE A 116 -6.36 -0.11 -9.61
CA PHE A 116 -7.72 0.41 -9.53
C PHE A 116 -8.15 1.11 -10.83
N ALA A 117 -7.28 1.95 -11.42
CA ALA A 117 -7.55 2.64 -12.68
C ALA A 117 -7.74 1.67 -13.86
N ARG A 118 -6.93 0.60 -13.94
CA ARG A 118 -7.10 -0.45 -14.96
C ARG A 118 -8.42 -1.21 -14.79
N LYS A 119 -8.87 -1.47 -13.56
CA LYS A 119 -10.20 -2.07 -13.32
C LYS A 119 -11.32 -1.17 -13.80
N LEU A 120 -11.24 0.14 -13.55
CA LEU A 120 -12.21 1.10 -14.09
C LEU A 120 -12.24 1.10 -15.63
N GLU A 121 -11.09 0.93 -16.26
CA GLU A 121 -10.99 0.81 -17.72
C GLU A 121 -11.62 -0.49 -18.23
N SER A 122 -11.26 -1.65 -17.65
CA SER A 122 -11.77 -2.94 -18.09
C SER A 122 -13.26 -3.13 -17.81
N ASP A 123 -13.70 -2.74 -16.61
CA ASP A 123 -15.02 -3.11 -16.10
C ASP A 123 -16.07 -2.06 -16.45
N HIS A 124 -15.64 -0.81 -16.66
CA HIS A 124 -16.54 0.34 -16.85
C HIS A 124 -16.19 1.23 -18.04
N GLY A 125 -15.12 0.93 -18.78
CA GLY A 125 -14.74 1.67 -19.99
C GLY A 125 -14.25 3.11 -19.74
N TYR A 126 -13.69 3.38 -18.55
CA TYR A 126 -13.02 4.65 -18.27
C TYR A 126 -11.73 4.76 -19.09
N MET A 127 -11.42 5.96 -19.57
CA MET A 127 -10.13 6.21 -20.21
C MET A 127 -9.10 6.60 -19.15
N VAL A 128 -8.00 5.84 -19.07
CA VAL A 128 -6.92 6.12 -18.13
C VAL A 128 -6.00 7.21 -18.66
N VAL A 129 -5.81 8.26 -17.87
CA VAL A 129 -4.86 9.34 -18.15
C VAL A 129 -3.77 9.30 -17.07
N ASN A 130 -2.55 8.95 -17.48
CA ASN A 130 -1.41 8.77 -16.59
C ASN A 130 -0.19 9.57 -17.09
N ARG A 131 0.38 10.40 -16.21
CA ARG A 131 1.52 11.27 -16.53
C ARG A 131 2.81 10.50 -16.78
N ASP A 132 3.01 9.35 -16.16
CA ASP A 132 4.22 8.54 -16.40
C ASP A 132 4.28 8.07 -17.85
N THR A 133 3.11 7.86 -18.49
CA THR A 133 3.01 7.50 -19.91
C THR A 133 2.98 8.73 -20.85
N LEU A 134 2.32 9.82 -20.44
CA LEU A 134 2.10 11.00 -21.29
C LEU A 134 3.18 12.09 -21.10
N GLY A 135 4.01 11.99 -20.07
CA GLY A 135 5.12 12.88 -19.73
C GLY A 135 4.72 14.13 -18.94
N THR A 136 3.85 14.98 -19.50
CA THR A 136 3.49 16.29 -18.90
C THR A 136 2.04 16.34 -18.43
N TRP A 137 1.77 17.21 -17.44
CA TRP A 137 0.40 17.40 -16.96
C TRP A 137 -0.49 18.06 -18.03
N GLN A 138 0.09 18.88 -18.91
CA GLN A 138 -0.61 19.49 -20.04
C GLN A 138 -1.13 18.43 -21.00
N LYS A 139 -0.27 17.48 -21.39
CA LYS A 139 -0.67 16.34 -22.22
C LYS A 139 -1.75 15.49 -21.53
N CYS A 140 -1.66 15.30 -20.21
CA CYS A 140 -2.72 14.63 -19.46
C CYS A 140 -4.07 15.36 -19.62
N CYS A 141 -4.10 16.69 -19.43
CA CYS A 141 -5.32 17.47 -19.60
C CYS A 141 -5.83 17.46 -21.05
N GLU A 142 -4.95 17.50 -22.06
CA GLU A 142 -5.30 17.41 -23.48
C GLU A 142 -5.97 16.08 -23.83
N HIS A 143 -5.36 14.97 -23.41
CA HIS A 143 -5.92 13.63 -23.63
C HIS A 143 -7.24 13.44 -22.87
N ALA A 144 -7.30 13.85 -21.60
CA ALA A 144 -8.53 13.83 -20.83
C ALA A 144 -9.66 14.63 -21.52
N ARG A 145 -9.35 15.82 -22.03
CA ARG A 145 -10.29 16.64 -22.81
C ARG A 145 -10.79 15.92 -24.06
N ALA A 146 -9.90 15.28 -24.81
CA ALA A 146 -10.27 14.54 -26.01
C ALA A 146 -11.23 13.38 -25.71
N HIS A 147 -10.95 12.61 -24.66
CA HIS A 147 -11.84 11.52 -24.21
C HIS A 147 -13.19 12.02 -23.71
N LEU A 148 -13.20 13.12 -22.94
CA LEU A 148 -14.45 13.74 -22.50
C LEU A 148 -15.29 14.24 -23.68
N LYS A 149 -14.66 14.79 -24.73
CA LYS A 149 -15.34 15.21 -25.96
C LYS A 149 -15.89 14.02 -26.76
N SER A 150 -15.22 12.87 -26.74
CA SER A 150 -15.73 11.63 -27.36
C SER A 150 -16.77 10.89 -26.52
N GLY A 151 -17.23 11.49 -25.42
CA GLY A 151 -18.32 10.95 -24.59
C GLY A 151 -17.87 9.93 -23.54
N LYS A 152 -16.56 9.78 -23.29
CA LYS A 152 -16.03 8.84 -22.30
C LYS A 152 -15.74 9.52 -20.96
N SER A 153 -15.93 8.80 -19.86
CA SER A 153 -15.41 9.19 -18.54
C SER A 153 -13.90 8.98 -18.49
N VAL A 154 -13.22 9.79 -17.67
CA VAL A 154 -11.76 9.76 -17.54
C VAL A 154 -11.37 9.49 -16.11
N VAL A 155 -10.38 8.63 -15.92
CA VAL A 155 -9.69 8.46 -14.63
C VAL A 155 -8.26 8.99 -14.74
N VAL A 156 -7.89 9.86 -13.80
CA VAL A 156 -6.55 10.43 -13.68
C VAL A 156 -5.73 9.59 -12.71
N ASP A 157 -4.95 8.65 -13.26
CA ASP A 157 -4.02 7.79 -12.51
C ASP A 157 -2.67 8.47 -12.35
N ASN A 158 -2.63 9.46 -11.46
CA ASN A 158 -1.42 10.11 -10.99
C ASN A 158 -1.37 10.05 -9.46
N THR A 159 -0.29 10.51 -8.85
CA THR A 159 -0.20 10.60 -7.39
C THR A 159 -1.07 11.72 -6.80
N ASN A 160 -1.18 12.85 -7.49
CA ASN A 160 -2.03 14.00 -7.14
C ASN A 160 -1.92 14.44 -5.65
N PRO A 161 -0.70 14.65 -5.11
CA PRO A 161 -0.49 14.80 -3.67
C PRO A 161 -1.09 16.08 -3.08
N ASN A 162 -1.11 17.18 -3.84
CA ASN A 162 -1.47 18.51 -3.34
C ASN A 162 -2.59 19.19 -4.14
N LYS A 163 -3.12 20.28 -3.57
CA LYS A 163 -4.22 21.08 -4.16
C LYS A 163 -3.87 21.58 -5.56
N GLU A 164 -2.62 22.03 -5.76
CA GLU A 164 -2.15 22.53 -7.06
C GLU A 164 -2.17 21.46 -8.16
N SER A 165 -1.82 20.22 -7.84
CA SER A 165 -1.86 19.11 -8.80
C SER A 165 -3.30 18.75 -9.18
N ARG A 166 -4.21 18.76 -8.19
CA ARG A 166 -5.62 18.41 -8.36
C ARG A 166 -6.42 19.50 -9.09
N SER A 167 -6.12 20.77 -8.83
CA SER A 167 -6.84 21.91 -9.41
C SER A 167 -6.86 21.91 -10.94
N ARG A 168 -5.83 21.34 -11.58
CA ARG A 168 -5.71 21.20 -13.05
C ARG A 168 -6.84 20.36 -13.63
N TYR A 169 -7.21 19.27 -12.96
CA TYR A 169 -8.26 18.35 -13.41
C TYR A 169 -9.65 18.83 -12.98
N ILE A 170 -9.75 19.49 -11.82
CA ILE A 170 -10.98 20.17 -11.40
C ILE A 170 -11.36 21.29 -12.39
N ALA A 171 -10.38 22.09 -12.82
CA ALA A 171 -10.57 23.12 -13.83
C ALA A 171 -11.03 22.53 -15.18
N LEU A 172 -10.41 21.42 -15.60
CA LEU A 172 -10.83 20.70 -16.82
C LEU A 172 -12.27 20.19 -16.72
N ALA A 173 -12.65 19.56 -15.60
CA ALA A 173 -14.00 19.06 -15.39
C ALA A 173 -15.04 20.18 -15.45
N ARG A 174 -14.74 21.34 -14.81
CA ARG A 174 -15.57 22.55 -14.87
C ARG A 174 -15.72 23.08 -16.29
N GLU A 175 -14.63 23.17 -17.05
CA GLU A 175 -14.67 23.62 -18.45
C GLU A 175 -15.52 22.67 -19.32
N MET A 176 -15.40 21.37 -19.09
CA MET A 176 -16.15 20.33 -19.80
C MET A 176 -17.58 20.14 -19.27
N LYS A 177 -17.96 20.87 -18.22
CA LYS A 177 -19.28 20.81 -17.55
C LYS A 177 -19.66 19.39 -17.13
N VAL A 178 -18.70 18.67 -16.54
CA VAL A 178 -18.90 17.33 -15.99
C VAL A 178 -18.53 17.30 -14.51
N PRO A 179 -19.11 16.39 -13.71
CA PRO A 179 -18.68 16.18 -12.33
C PRO A 179 -17.20 15.79 -12.23
N CYS A 180 -16.58 16.20 -11.14
CA CYS A 180 -15.24 15.85 -10.73
C CYS A 180 -15.27 15.16 -9.36
N ARG A 181 -15.04 13.85 -9.31
CA ARG A 181 -14.98 13.10 -8.04
C ARG A 181 -13.53 12.78 -7.67
N CYS A 182 -13.23 12.79 -6.38
CA CYS A 182 -11.93 12.42 -5.85
C CYS A 182 -12.00 11.04 -5.19
N PHE A 183 -11.10 10.13 -5.58
CA PHE A 183 -10.99 8.79 -4.99
C PHE A 183 -9.65 8.69 -4.27
N VAL A 184 -9.69 8.68 -2.94
CA VAL A 184 -8.51 8.70 -2.06
C VAL A 184 -8.21 7.29 -1.59
N LEU A 185 -7.11 6.71 -2.06
CA LEU A 185 -6.66 5.41 -1.58
C LEU A 185 -6.20 5.54 -0.12
N THR A 186 -6.77 4.72 0.76
CA THR A 186 -6.56 4.80 2.22
C THR A 186 -5.23 4.18 2.67
N CYS A 187 -4.53 3.49 1.77
CA CYS A 187 -3.20 2.94 1.99
C CYS A 187 -2.24 4.00 2.53
N ASP A 188 -1.72 3.79 3.72
CA ASP A 188 -0.69 4.63 4.31
C ASP A 188 0.71 4.33 3.75
N ILE A 189 1.73 5.02 4.27
CA ILE A 189 3.11 4.86 3.82
C ILE A 189 3.67 3.46 4.11
N HIS A 190 3.31 2.84 5.23
CA HIS A 190 3.85 1.56 5.65
C HIS A 190 3.22 0.41 4.86
N GLN A 191 1.91 0.49 4.62
CA GLN A 191 1.24 -0.40 3.68
C GLN A 191 1.77 -0.22 2.26
N ALA A 192 2.08 1.01 1.82
CA ALA A 192 2.68 1.25 0.51
C ALA A 192 4.10 0.63 0.40
N GLU A 193 4.92 0.74 1.45
CA GLU A 193 6.23 0.08 1.54
C GLU A 193 6.08 -1.45 1.44
N HIS A 194 5.12 -2.03 2.18
CA HIS A 194 4.79 -3.45 2.12
C HIS A 194 4.36 -3.89 0.71
N ASN A 195 3.45 -3.15 0.07
CA ASN A 195 2.98 -3.42 -1.29
C ASN A 195 4.12 -3.37 -2.31
N VAL A 196 5.02 -2.39 -2.19
CA VAL A 196 6.19 -2.28 -3.06
C VAL A 196 7.10 -3.48 -2.88
N LYS A 197 7.37 -3.88 -1.63
CA LYS A 197 8.20 -5.04 -1.34
C LYS A 197 7.58 -6.33 -1.89
N PHE A 198 6.28 -6.52 -1.69
CA PHE A 198 5.54 -7.64 -2.26
C PHE A 198 5.66 -7.70 -3.78
N ARG A 199 5.49 -6.57 -4.47
CA ARG A 199 5.64 -6.49 -5.94
C ARG A 199 7.05 -6.81 -6.40
N LEU A 200 8.08 -6.37 -5.67
CA LEU A 200 9.47 -6.72 -5.99
C LEU A 200 9.74 -8.22 -5.88
N LEU A 201 9.08 -8.91 -4.93
CA LEU A 201 9.23 -10.34 -4.72
C LEU A 201 8.42 -11.20 -5.71
N THR A 202 7.34 -10.66 -6.27
CA THR A 202 6.39 -11.42 -7.11
C THR A 202 6.39 -11.02 -8.58
N GLN A 203 6.83 -9.81 -8.93
CA GLN A 203 6.78 -9.26 -10.29
C GLN A 203 8.18 -8.89 -10.78
N LYS A 204 8.46 -9.17 -12.06
CA LYS A 204 9.62 -8.61 -12.78
C LYS A 204 9.36 -7.15 -13.15
N SER A 205 9.26 -6.26 -12.16
CA SER A 205 9.04 -4.83 -12.40
C SER A 205 10.36 -4.06 -12.37
N SER A 206 10.66 -3.31 -13.43
CA SER A 206 11.83 -2.42 -13.53
C SER A 206 11.64 -1.07 -12.82
N ASN A 207 10.41 -0.70 -12.48
CA ASN A 207 10.10 0.59 -11.86
C ASN A 207 10.06 0.44 -10.34
N GLU A 208 11.22 0.58 -9.71
CA GLU A 208 11.38 0.49 -8.28
C GLU A 208 10.92 1.80 -7.59
N VAL A 209 9.79 1.73 -6.88
CA VAL A 209 9.35 2.81 -6.00
C VAL A 209 10.23 2.77 -4.75
N THR A 210 11.09 3.76 -4.56
CA THR A 210 11.98 3.80 -3.40
C THR A 210 11.30 4.41 -2.17
N ALA A 211 11.83 4.13 -0.97
CA ALA A 211 11.39 4.79 0.27
C ALA A 211 11.49 6.33 0.19
N MET A 212 12.46 6.86 -0.58
CA MET A 212 12.58 8.31 -0.81
C MET A 212 11.37 8.85 -1.57
N VAL A 213 10.89 8.16 -2.60
CA VAL A 213 9.70 8.55 -3.38
C VAL A 213 8.45 8.59 -2.49
N LEU A 214 8.28 7.60 -1.61
CA LEU A 214 7.16 7.57 -0.66
C LEU A 214 7.21 8.74 0.33
N ARG A 215 8.38 9.06 0.88
CA ARG A 215 8.57 10.21 1.78
C ARG A 215 8.35 11.54 1.06
N MET A 216 8.83 11.67 -0.18
CA MET A 216 8.58 12.86 -0.99
C MET A 216 7.09 13.07 -1.26
N TYR A 217 6.34 11.99 -1.49
CA TYR A 217 4.89 12.07 -1.58
C TYR A 217 4.27 12.51 -0.26
N ALA A 218 4.63 11.88 0.86
CA ALA A 218 4.10 12.21 2.19
C ALA A 218 4.30 13.69 2.53
N ASN A 219 5.49 14.24 2.25
CA ASN A 219 5.80 15.65 2.51
C ASN A 219 4.99 16.63 1.65
N LYS A 220 4.53 16.19 0.47
CA LYS A 220 3.71 17.00 -0.44
C LYS A 220 2.22 16.77 -0.25
N TYR A 221 1.82 15.77 0.55
CA TYR A 221 0.44 15.37 0.64
C TYR A 221 -0.38 16.41 1.40
N GLU A 222 -1.42 16.90 0.75
CA GLU A 222 -2.47 17.71 1.35
C GLU A 222 -3.77 16.93 1.22
N LYS A 223 -4.44 16.70 2.36
CA LYS A 223 -5.73 16.00 2.42
C LYS A 223 -6.72 16.66 1.44
N PRO A 224 -7.37 15.88 0.54
CA PRO A 224 -8.38 16.43 -0.35
C PRO A 224 -9.58 17.01 0.40
N GLU A 225 -10.09 18.14 -0.06
CA GLU A 225 -11.23 18.83 0.53
C GLU A 225 -12.28 19.19 -0.54
N LEU A 226 -13.57 19.17 -0.18
CA LEU A 226 -14.65 19.57 -1.10
C LEU A 226 -14.51 21.02 -1.56
N SER A 227 -13.89 21.88 -0.75
CA SER A 227 -13.58 23.28 -1.07
C SER A 227 -12.64 23.45 -2.28
N GLU A 228 -11.94 22.40 -2.70
CA GLU A 228 -11.16 22.41 -3.95
C GLU A 228 -12.05 22.43 -5.19
N GLY A 229 -13.32 22.02 -5.07
CA GLY A 229 -14.29 21.96 -6.16
C GLY A 229 -14.59 20.54 -6.65
N PHE A 230 -14.39 19.52 -5.80
CA PHE A 230 -14.87 18.16 -6.06
C PHE A 230 -16.36 18.03 -5.73
N ASP A 231 -17.11 17.30 -6.56
CA ASP A 231 -18.51 16.95 -6.31
C ASP A 231 -18.65 15.97 -5.14
N SER A 232 -17.69 15.06 -4.99
CA SER A 232 -17.60 14.16 -3.85
C SER A 232 -16.18 13.65 -3.63
N ILE A 233 -15.90 13.21 -2.39
CA ILE A 233 -14.67 12.52 -2.02
C ILE A 233 -15.05 11.12 -1.53
N VAL A 234 -14.43 10.10 -2.12
CA VAL A 234 -14.65 8.69 -1.84
C VAL A 234 -13.34 8.10 -1.36
N HIS A 235 -13.38 7.28 -0.31
CA HIS A 235 -12.22 6.54 0.15
C HIS A 235 -12.17 5.17 -0.51
N VAL A 236 -11.00 4.79 -1.03
CA VAL A 236 -10.76 3.50 -1.67
C VAL A 236 -9.87 2.68 -0.76
N ASN A 237 -10.41 1.63 -0.15
CA ASN A 237 -9.62 0.71 0.64
C ASN A 237 -8.81 -0.21 -0.26
N PHE A 238 -7.65 -0.62 0.25
CA PHE A 238 -6.88 -1.65 -0.41
C PHE A 238 -7.57 -3.01 -0.18
N VAL A 239 -8.09 -3.61 -1.24
CA VAL A 239 -8.63 -4.97 -1.22
C VAL A 239 -7.77 -5.78 -2.19
N PRO A 240 -6.79 -6.55 -1.70
CA PRO A 240 -5.87 -7.26 -2.57
C PRO A 240 -6.57 -8.42 -3.27
N GLU A 241 -6.18 -8.63 -4.52
CA GLU A 241 -6.42 -9.85 -5.27
C GLU A 241 -5.08 -10.48 -5.60
N PHE A 242 -4.96 -11.79 -5.42
CA PHE A 242 -3.72 -12.53 -5.60
C PHE A 242 -3.86 -13.51 -6.76
N ASP A 243 -2.80 -13.64 -7.55
CA ASP A 243 -2.77 -14.56 -8.69
C ASP A 243 -2.82 -16.04 -8.26
N ASN A 244 -2.38 -16.34 -7.04
CA ASN A 244 -2.32 -17.70 -6.48
C ASN A 244 -2.23 -17.66 -4.93
N GLU A 245 -2.43 -18.82 -4.30
CA GLU A 245 -2.37 -18.96 -2.84
C GLU A 245 -1.00 -18.64 -2.25
N GLU A 246 0.10 -18.90 -2.96
CA GLU A 246 1.45 -18.60 -2.47
C GLU A 246 1.70 -17.08 -2.39
N HIS A 247 1.15 -16.32 -3.32
CA HIS A 247 1.15 -14.86 -3.29
C HIS A 247 0.33 -14.33 -2.11
N GLU A 248 -0.83 -14.91 -1.83
CA GLU A 248 -1.61 -14.54 -0.65
C GLU A 248 -0.85 -14.84 0.65
N LYS A 249 -0.28 -16.05 0.78
CA LYS A 249 0.54 -16.43 1.94
C LYS A 249 1.72 -15.48 2.12
N LEU A 250 2.42 -15.13 1.03
CA LEU A 250 3.53 -14.19 1.06
C LEU A 250 3.09 -12.79 1.49
N TYR A 251 1.97 -12.28 0.99
CA TYR A 251 1.50 -10.94 1.34
C TYR A 251 1.09 -10.85 2.83
N ARG A 252 0.64 -11.96 3.42
CA ARG A 252 0.30 -12.07 4.86
C ARG A 252 1.53 -12.10 5.78
N GLN A 253 2.74 -12.20 5.25
CA GLN A 253 3.97 -12.13 6.02
C GLN A 253 4.40 -10.69 6.26
N PHE A 254 5.14 -10.43 7.34
CA PHE A 254 5.89 -9.19 7.52
C PHE A 254 7.02 -9.11 6.48
N LEU A 255 6.88 -8.25 5.48
CA LEU A 255 7.87 -8.06 4.41
C LEU A 255 8.82 -6.89 4.68
N THR A 256 8.50 -6.06 5.67
CA THR A 256 9.29 -4.90 6.12
C THR A 256 9.75 -5.09 7.55
N GLU A 257 10.89 -4.50 7.91
CA GLU A 257 11.58 -4.77 9.18
C GLU A 257 11.17 -3.84 10.34
N LYS A 258 10.08 -3.07 10.20
CA LYS A 258 9.63 -2.05 11.16
C LYS A 258 8.12 -2.01 11.28
#